data_AF-A0A7R9AJI7-F1
#
_entry.id   AF-A0A7R9AJI7-F1
#
_cell.length_a   1.000
_cell.length_b   1.000
_cell.length_c   1.000
_cell.angle_alpha   90.00
_cell.angle_beta   90.00
_cell.angle_gamma   90.00
#
_symmetry.space_group_name_H-M   'P 1'
#
loop_
_entity.id
_entity.type
_entity.pdbx_description
1 polymer ?
#
loop_
_entity_poly.entity_id
_entity_poly.type
_entity_poly.pdbx_seq_one_letter_code
_entity_poly.pdbx_strand_id
1 'polypeptide(L)'
;VAGVTDSFAIFFGGTSLLILVGVVLDTLQQIESYLLMRKYDGNVIVMIYYKTDEEIELMRESNLLVSKTLAHVAGLLKVGVSSKTVDKEAEDFIRSHGGVPGFKGYRGFPASLCMSVNDAVVHGIPNSTVYTDGDVVSIDCGVILNGFYGDAAFTFAFKNAGEKVEKLLRVTRESLERGISMALVGNRIGDISHAIQHFCERVNGYGIVRE
;
A
#
# COMPACT_ATOMS: atom_id res chain seq x y z
N VAL A 1 -2.50 -26.94 -2.40
CA VAL A 1 -3.11 -27.95 -1.51
C VAL A 1 -2.66 -27.66 -0.09
N ALA A 2 -3.54 -27.09 0.72
CA ALA A 2 -3.64 -27.22 2.18
C ALA A 2 -4.56 -26.11 2.73
N GLY A 3 -5.81 -26.47 3.06
CA GLY A 3 -6.61 -25.88 4.12
C GLY A 3 -7.11 -24.43 3.96
N VAL A 4 -8.13 -24.21 3.14
CA VAL A 4 -9.00 -23.02 3.27
C VAL A 4 -10.29 -23.45 3.96
N THR A 5 -10.38 -23.21 5.27
CA THR A 5 -11.56 -23.53 6.08
C THR A 5 -12.41 -22.28 6.30
N ASP A 6 -13.60 -22.26 5.68
CA ASP A 6 -14.89 -21.62 6.06
C ASP A 6 -14.96 -20.26 6.80
N SER A 7 -13.96 -19.40 6.70
CA SER A 7 -14.07 -17.97 7.03
C SER A 7 -13.48 -17.13 5.90
N PHE A 8 -14.27 -16.98 4.83
CA PHE A 8 -13.83 -16.22 3.66
C PHE A 8 -14.07 -14.72 3.85
N ALA A 9 -12.96 -13.97 4.00
CA ALA A 9 -12.81 -12.66 3.39
C ALA A 9 -12.52 -12.88 1.89
N ILE A 10 -13.17 -12.11 1.01
CA ILE A 10 -12.93 -12.19 -0.44
C ILE A 10 -11.69 -11.36 -0.75
N PHE A 11 -10.70 -12.00 -1.38
CA PHE A 11 -9.43 -11.38 -1.76
C PHE A 11 -9.60 -10.54 -3.04
N PHE A 12 -9.47 -9.22 -2.92
CA PHE A 12 -9.32 -8.32 -4.07
C PHE A 12 -7.89 -7.79 -4.08
N GLY A 13 -7.14 -8.14 -5.11
CA GLY A 13 -5.74 -7.79 -5.24
C GLY A 13 -5.51 -6.27 -5.38
N GLY A 14 -4.44 -5.80 -4.74
CA GLY A 14 -3.62 -4.62 -5.05
C GLY A 14 -4.35 -3.28 -5.19
N THR A 15 -4.11 -2.39 -4.22
CA THR A 15 -4.50 -0.98 -4.25
C THR A 15 -3.25 -0.10 -4.07
N SER A 16 -2.22 -0.29 -4.89
CA SER A 16 -1.06 0.61 -4.92
C SER A 16 -1.28 1.77 -5.89
N LEU A 17 -2.25 2.63 -5.59
CA LEU A 17 -2.32 3.96 -6.20
C LEU A 17 -2.81 5.03 -5.24
N LEU A 18 -2.19 5.09 -4.07
CA LEU A 18 -2.14 6.29 -3.22
C LEU A 18 -0.74 6.54 -2.64
N ILE A 19 0.21 5.67 -2.97
CA ILE A 19 1.59 5.71 -2.48
C ILE A 19 2.46 6.61 -3.37
N LEU A 20 2.00 7.08 -4.54
CA LEU A 20 2.85 7.91 -5.40
C LEU A 20 3.06 9.32 -4.83
N VAL A 21 2.06 9.94 -4.18
CA VAL A 21 2.23 11.29 -3.60
C VAL A 21 2.88 11.22 -2.22
N GLY A 22 2.54 10.22 -1.40
CA GLY A 22 3.21 9.95 -0.13
C GLY A 22 4.68 9.58 -0.31
N VAL A 23 4.99 8.61 -1.18
CA VAL A 23 6.39 8.26 -1.49
C VAL A 23 7.08 9.37 -2.27
N VAL A 24 6.40 10.18 -3.08
CA VAL A 24 7.04 11.39 -3.65
C VAL A 24 7.36 12.39 -2.54
N LEU A 25 6.48 12.65 -1.57
CA LEU A 25 6.76 13.55 -0.45
C LEU A 25 7.81 13.00 0.52
N ASP A 26 7.88 11.68 0.69
CA ASP A 26 8.84 11.00 1.55
C ASP A 26 10.20 10.84 0.85
N THR A 27 10.19 10.63 -0.47
CA THR A 27 11.37 10.74 -1.34
C THR A 27 11.85 12.18 -1.37
N LEU A 28 10.96 13.17 -1.46
CA LEU A 28 11.29 14.60 -1.38
C LEU A 28 11.88 14.95 -0.02
N GLN A 29 11.41 14.33 1.07
CA GLN A 29 11.98 14.56 2.40
C GLN A 29 13.31 13.83 2.62
N GLN A 30 13.48 12.62 2.05
CA GLN A 30 14.78 11.97 1.96
C GLN A 30 15.77 12.77 1.11
N ILE A 31 15.29 13.39 0.03
CA ILE A 31 16.04 14.32 -0.82
C ILE A 31 16.38 15.61 -0.06
N GLU A 32 15.45 16.24 0.65
CA GLU A 32 15.72 17.43 1.48
C GLU A 32 16.74 17.14 2.56
N SER A 33 16.62 16.00 3.24
CA SER A 33 17.56 15.56 4.28
C SER A 33 18.97 15.37 3.70
N TYR A 34 19.06 14.92 2.45
CA TYR A 34 20.32 14.68 1.74
C TYR A 34 20.91 15.97 1.12
N LEU A 35 20.06 16.88 0.63
CA LEU A 35 20.43 18.20 0.09
C LEU A 35 20.86 19.17 1.19
N LEU A 36 20.26 19.11 2.39
CA LEU A 36 20.71 19.86 3.56
C LEU A 36 22.12 19.44 4.00
N MET A 37 22.53 18.19 3.77
CA MET A 37 23.90 17.71 4.04
C MET A 37 24.93 18.13 2.99
N ARG A 38 24.51 18.62 1.83
CA ARG A 38 25.41 19.14 0.79
C ARG A 38 24.80 20.40 0.18
N LYS A 39 25.19 21.55 0.73
CA LYS A 39 25.12 22.89 0.11
C LYS A 39 24.70 22.84 -1.39
N TYR A 40 23.51 23.34 -1.75
CA TYR A 40 23.26 24.45 -2.70
C TYR A 40 21.90 24.41 -3.44
N ASP A 41 21.38 25.63 -3.66
CA ASP A 41 20.64 26.20 -4.81
C ASP A 41 19.43 25.51 -5.44
N GLY A 42 18.26 25.69 -4.81
CA GLY A 42 17.09 26.35 -5.42
C GLY A 42 16.38 25.74 -6.64
N ASN A 43 16.88 24.67 -7.26
CA ASN A 43 16.23 23.96 -8.36
C ASN A 43 16.09 22.49 -8.00
N VAL A 44 14.86 22.03 -7.79
CA VAL A 44 14.56 20.62 -7.51
C VAL A 44 14.70 19.82 -8.80
N ILE A 45 15.91 19.36 -9.09
CA ILE A 45 16.13 18.31 -10.09
C ILE A 45 15.65 17.01 -9.45
N VAL A 46 14.52 16.48 -9.90
CA VAL A 46 14.07 15.12 -9.54
C VAL A 46 15.01 14.13 -10.22
N MET A 47 16.10 13.79 -9.54
CA MET A 47 17.05 12.79 -10.00
C MET A 47 16.46 11.39 -9.77
N ILE A 48 16.17 10.67 -10.85
CA ILE A 48 15.78 9.25 -10.78
C ILE A 48 17.07 8.42 -10.73
N TYR A 49 17.23 7.63 -9.67
CA TYR A 49 18.37 6.74 -9.52
C TYR A 49 18.09 5.41 -10.22
N TYR A 50 18.83 5.13 -11.29
CA TYR A 50 18.83 3.81 -11.91
C TYR A 50 19.41 2.79 -10.94
N LYS A 51 18.69 1.69 -10.75
CA LYS A 51 19.11 0.58 -9.91
C LYS A 51 19.95 -0.40 -10.70
N THR A 52 20.98 -0.91 -10.05
CA THR A 52 21.73 -2.06 -10.54
C THR A 52 20.89 -3.34 -10.41
N ASP A 53 21.26 -4.38 -11.15
CA ASP A 53 20.57 -5.68 -11.07
C ASP A 53 20.58 -6.25 -9.64
N GLU A 54 21.67 -6.03 -8.89
CA GLU A 54 21.78 -6.44 -7.49
C GLU A 54 20.79 -5.68 -6.60
N GLU A 55 20.72 -4.35 -6.73
CA GLU A 55 19.74 -3.54 -5.98
C GLU A 55 18.29 -3.94 -6.32
N ILE A 56 18.02 -4.29 -7.58
CA ILE A 56 16.69 -4.78 -8.01
C ILE A 56 16.35 -6.08 -7.28
N GLU A 57 17.30 -7.02 -7.16
CA GLU A 57 17.06 -8.26 -6.42
C GLU A 57 16.86 -8.03 -4.92
N LEU A 58 17.60 -7.10 -4.30
CA LEU A 58 17.39 -6.72 -2.90
C LEU A 58 16.02 -6.08 -2.70
N MET A 59 15.59 -5.20 -3.61
CA MET A 59 14.24 -4.64 -3.61
C MET A 59 13.18 -5.73 -3.78
N ARG A 60 13.42 -6.74 -4.63
CA ARG A 60 12.51 -7.87 -4.80
C ARG A 60 12.32 -8.65 -3.49
N GLU A 61 13.39 -8.85 -2.71
CA GLU A 61 13.30 -9.49 -1.40
C GLU A 61 12.47 -8.67 -0.40
N SER A 62 12.66 -7.35 -0.33
CA SER A 62 11.85 -6.46 0.51
C SER A 62 10.36 -6.53 0.13
N ASN A 63 10.05 -6.48 -1.16
CA ASN A 63 8.66 -6.60 -1.66
C ASN A 63 8.05 -7.99 -1.43
N LEU A 64 8.88 -9.04 -1.46
CA LEU A 64 8.43 -10.39 -1.13
C LEU A 64 8.07 -10.50 0.37
N LEU A 65 8.82 -9.85 1.25
CA LEU A 65 8.49 -9.80 2.68
C LEU A 65 7.20 -9.00 2.93
N VAL A 66 6.99 -7.88 2.24
CA VAL A 66 5.70 -7.15 2.26
C VAL A 66 4.56 -8.07 1.85
N SER A 67 4.69 -8.78 0.72
CA SER A 67 3.68 -9.70 0.21
C SER A 67 3.36 -10.82 1.20
N LYS A 68 4.38 -11.40 1.82
CA LYS A 68 4.22 -12.43 2.87
C LYS A 68 3.53 -11.88 4.10
N THR A 69 3.87 -10.66 4.51
CA THR A 69 3.24 -9.98 5.66
C THR A 69 1.77 -9.72 5.39
N LEU A 70 1.42 -9.19 4.22
CA LEU A 70 0.04 -8.96 3.80
C LEU A 70 -0.78 -10.26 3.75
N ALA A 71 -0.19 -11.34 3.23
CA ALA A 71 -0.83 -12.66 3.23
C ALA A 71 -1.02 -13.21 4.65
N HIS A 72 -0.04 -13.02 5.53
CA HIS A 72 -0.12 -13.42 6.93
C HIS A 72 -1.27 -12.69 7.64
N VAL A 73 -1.33 -11.36 7.55
CA VAL A 73 -2.37 -10.57 8.22
C VAL A 73 -3.76 -10.77 7.61
N ALA A 74 -3.85 -11.06 6.31
CA ALA A 74 -5.12 -11.41 5.67
C ALA A 74 -5.78 -12.63 6.33
N GLY A 75 -5.00 -13.61 6.78
CA GLY A 75 -5.49 -14.78 7.51
C GLY A 75 -6.04 -14.49 8.91
N LEU A 76 -5.79 -13.28 9.44
CA LEU A 76 -6.26 -12.83 10.75
C LEU A 76 -7.55 -12.02 10.69
N LEU A 77 -7.95 -11.55 9.50
CA LEU A 77 -9.13 -10.71 9.31
C LEU A 77 -10.41 -11.51 9.54
N LYS A 78 -11.09 -11.22 10.66
CA LYS A 78 -12.40 -11.75 11.00
C LYS A 78 -13.16 -10.78 11.91
N VAL A 79 -14.49 -10.88 11.90
CA VAL A 79 -15.37 -10.09 12.78
C VAL A 79 -14.93 -10.27 14.23
N GLY A 80 -14.87 -9.16 14.98
CA GLY A 80 -14.44 -9.15 16.38
C GLY A 80 -12.93 -9.00 16.59
N VAL A 81 -12.10 -9.02 15.54
CA VAL A 81 -10.66 -8.67 15.64
C VAL A 81 -10.50 -7.17 15.43
N SER A 82 -9.58 -6.54 16.15
CA SER A 82 -9.24 -5.12 15.98
C SER A 82 -8.03 -4.91 15.10
N SER A 83 -7.96 -3.77 14.41
CA SER A 83 -6.80 -3.39 13.58
C SER A 83 -5.51 -3.34 14.40
N LYS A 84 -5.56 -2.92 15.68
CA LYS A 84 -4.40 -2.95 16.58
C LYS A 84 -3.84 -4.36 16.81
N THR A 85 -4.71 -5.39 16.84
CA THR A 85 -4.26 -6.78 16.98
C THR A 85 -3.53 -7.22 15.71
N VAL A 86 -4.08 -6.89 14.55
CA VAL A 86 -3.48 -7.20 13.25
C VAL A 86 -2.14 -6.50 13.05
N ASP A 87 -2.04 -5.21 13.42
CA ASP A 87 -0.79 -4.44 13.36
C ASP A 87 0.33 -5.05 14.20
N LYS A 88 -0.01 -5.54 15.41
CA LYS A 88 0.95 -6.23 16.26
C LYS A 88 1.50 -7.50 15.61
N GLU A 89 0.63 -8.33 15.04
CA GLU A 89 1.05 -9.56 14.35
C GLU A 89 1.90 -9.24 13.12
N ALA A 90 1.57 -8.17 12.39
CA ALA A 90 2.37 -7.68 11.28
C ALA A 90 3.79 -7.27 11.72
N GLU A 91 3.91 -6.51 12.82
CA GLU A 91 5.20 -6.11 13.35
C GLU A 91 6.06 -7.31 13.76
N ASP A 92 5.46 -8.24 14.51
CA ASP A 92 6.14 -9.45 14.97
C ASP A 92 6.57 -10.32 13.77
N PHE A 93 5.74 -10.42 12.73
CA PHE A 93 6.06 -11.13 11.49
C PHE A 93 7.21 -10.45 10.73
N ILE A 94 7.15 -9.13 10.51
CA ILE A 94 8.20 -8.39 9.80
C ILE A 94 9.55 -8.56 10.50
N ARG A 95 9.58 -8.35 11.82
CA ARG A 95 10.81 -8.43 12.62
C ARG A 95 11.39 -9.84 12.68
N SER A 96 10.54 -10.86 12.81
CA SER A 96 10.99 -12.26 12.82
C SER A 96 11.60 -12.72 11.48
N HIS A 97 11.34 -12.00 10.39
CA HIS A 97 11.93 -12.25 9.07
C HIS A 97 13.07 -11.28 8.71
N GLY A 98 13.63 -10.57 9.70
CA GLY A 98 14.79 -9.69 9.52
C GLY A 98 14.47 -8.31 8.94
N GLY A 99 13.19 -8.01 8.72
CA GLY A 99 12.75 -6.68 8.27
C GLY A 99 12.50 -5.71 9.41
N VAL A 100 12.34 -4.44 9.06
CA VAL A 100 11.88 -3.37 9.96
C VAL A 100 10.60 -2.76 9.41
N PRO A 101 9.56 -2.52 10.22
CA PRO A 101 8.36 -1.82 9.75
C PRO A 101 8.71 -0.42 9.24
N GLY A 102 8.44 -0.15 7.97
CA GLY A 102 8.85 1.08 7.29
C GLY A 102 8.10 2.33 7.76
N PHE A 103 6.86 2.16 8.24
CA PHE A 103 6.00 3.27 8.67
C PHE A 103 6.18 3.63 10.15
N LYS A 104 6.60 2.67 10.98
CA LYS A 104 6.65 2.88 12.43
C LYS A 104 7.72 3.88 12.82
N GLY A 105 7.29 5.00 13.39
CA GLY A 105 8.12 6.14 13.74
C GLY A 105 8.30 7.16 12.62
N TYR A 106 7.87 6.86 11.39
CA TYR A 106 7.97 7.78 10.26
C TYR A 106 7.11 9.02 10.50
N ARG A 107 7.73 10.20 10.61
CA ARG A 107 7.07 11.47 11.01
C ARG A 107 6.18 11.33 12.27
N GLY A 108 6.56 10.44 13.19
CA GLY A 108 5.79 10.18 14.41
C GLY A 108 4.59 9.23 14.24
N PHE A 109 4.44 8.58 13.09
CA PHE A 109 3.41 7.56 12.89
C PHE A 109 3.60 6.37 13.86
N PRO A 110 2.57 5.95 14.62
CA PRO A 110 2.78 5.09 15.79
C PRO A 110 2.78 3.58 15.50
N ALA A 111 2.33 3.16 14.31
CA ALA A 111 2.02 1.77 13.98
C ALA A 111 2.89 1.23 12.85
N SER A 112 2.85 -0.10 12.63
CA SER A 112 3.61 -0.78 11.59
C SER A 112 2.88 -0.81 10.24
N LEU A 113 1.56 -0.83 10.26
CA LEU A 113 0.67 -0.79 9.10
C LEU A 113 -0.20 0.48 9.10
N CYS A 114 -0.58 0.94 7.91
CA CYS A 114 -1.76 1.81 7.80
C CYS A 114 -2.99 0.95 7.55
N MET A 115 -4.06 1.15 8.32
CA MET A 115 -5.28 0.38 8.22
C MET A 115 -6.49 1.32 8.12
N SER A 116 -6.98 1.53 6.91
CA SER A 116 -8.09 2.43 6.62
C SER A 116 -9.39 1.65 6.45
N VAL A 117 -10.33 1.85 7.37
CA VAL A 117 -11.62 1.15 7.38
C VAL A 117 -12.71 2.04 6.75
N ASN A 118 -13.52 1.46 5.86
CA ASN A 118 -14.69 2.06 5.22
C ASN A 118 -14.40 3.40 4.51
N ASP A 119 -14.83 4.52 5.07
CA ASP A 119 -14.70 5.87 4.51
C ASP A 119 -13.31 6.49 4.73
N ALA A 120 -12.47 5.87 5.56
CA ALA A 120 -11.08 6.26 5.69
C ALA A 120 -10.33 6.03 4.37
N VAL A 121 -9.70 7.09 3.85
CA VAL A 121 -9.04 7.06 2.53
C VAL A 121 -7.66 6.41 2.60
N VAL A 122 -6.75 6.96 3.41
CA VAL A 122 -5.37 6.47 3.62
C VAL A 122 -4.89 6.77 5.03
N HIS A 123 -3.77 6.15 5.42
CA HIS A 123 -3.05 6.42 6.67
C HIS A 123 -3.90 6.24 7.94
N GLY A 124 -4.90 5.38 7.90
CA GLY A 124 -5.68 5.02 9.09
C GLY A 124 -4.77 4.42 10.16
N ILE A 125 -4.87 4.92 11.40
CA ILE A 125 -4.08 4.44 12.53
C ILE A 125 -4.79 3.21 13.14
N PRO A 126 -4.11 2.05 13.23
CA PRO A 126 -4.62 0.88 13.94
C PRO A 126 -5.09 1.22 15.36
N ASN A 127 -6.27 0.73 15.73
CA ASN A 127 -6.92 1.04 16.99
C ASN A 127 -7.71 -0.16 17.54
N SER A 128 -8.34 0.00 18.70
CA SER A 128 -9.03 -1.08 19.41
C SER A 128 -10.44 -1.38 18.88
N THR A 129 -10.97 -0.60 17.92
CA THR A 129 -12.27 -0.87 17.30
C THR A 129 -12.19 -2.19 16.54
N VAL A 130 -13.16 -3.05 16.78
CA VAL A 130 -13.23 -4.38 16.16
C VAL A 130 -13.97 -4.32 14.82
N TYR A 131 -13.53 -5.14 13.88
CA TYR A 131 -14.21 -5.31 12.61
C TYR A 131 -15.60 -5.90 12.80
N THR A 132 -16.52 -5.45 11.97
CA THR A 132 -17.90 -5.89 11.88
C THR A 132 -18.18 -6.49 10.51
N ASP A 133 -19.28 -7.23 10.41
CA ASP A 133 -19.71 -7.76 9.12
C ASP A 133 -20.04 -6.60 8.17
N GLY A 134 -19.67 -6.73 6.90
CA GLY A 134 -19.81 -5.68 5.90
C GLY A 134 -18.69 -4.64 5.85
N ASP A 135 -17.76 -4.64 6.81
CA ASP A 135 -16.62 -3.72 6.76
C ASP A 135 -15.73 -3.94 5.53
N VAL A 136 -15.04 -2.88 5.15
CA VAL A 136 -13.93 -2.92 4.20
C VAL A 136 -12.72 -2.31 4.85
N VAL A 137 -11.56 -2.96 4.69
CA VAL A 137 -10.30 -2.46 5.23
C VAL A 137 -9.21 -2.47 4.18
N SER A 138 -8.62 -1.30 3.92
CA SER A 138 -7.36 -1.19 3.20
C SER A 138 -6.22 -1.36 4.19
N ILE A 139 -5.28 -2.25 3.88
CA ILE A 139 -4.08 -2.51 4.68
C ILE A 139 -2.87 -2.17 3.82
N ASP A 140 -2.11 -1.18 4.27
CA ASP A 140 -0.87 -0.73 3.67
C ASP A 140 0.32 -1.23 4.49
N CYS A 141 1.33 -1.77 3.82
CA CYS A 141 2.47 -2.43 4.45
C CYS A 141 3.77 -2.00 3.78
N GLY A 142 4.57 -1.25 4.53
CA GLY A 142 5.94 -0.90 4.17
C GLY A 142 6.95 -1.66 5.02
N VAL A 143 7.97 -2.24 4.38
CA VAL A 143 9.06 -2.96 5.07
C VAL A 143 10.41 -2.49 4.56
N ILE A 144 11.34 -2.27 5.47
CA ILE A 144 12.75 -2.07 5.15
C ILE A 144 13.48 -3.41 5.36
N LEU A 145 14.08 -3.93 4.30
CA LEU A 145 14.95 -5.10 4.33
C LEU A 145 16.14 -4.85 3.39
N ASN A 146 17.34 -5.30 3.78
CA ASN A 146 18.57 -5.10 2.99
C ASN A 146 18.85 -3.65 2.57
N GLY A 147 18.35 -2.66 3.34
CA GLY A 147 18.49 -1.24 3.02
C GLY A 147 17.48 -0.70 1.99
N PHE A 148 16.54 -1.52 1.52
CA PHE A 148 15.51 -1.14 0.56
C PHE A 148 14.10 -1.25 1.13
N TYR A 149 13.26 -0.30 0.75
CA TYR A 149 11.83 -0.34 1.03
C TYR A 149 11.12 -1.28 0.03
N GLY A 150 10.28 -2.17 0.55
CA GLY A 150 9.14 -2.72 -0.18
C GLY A 150 7.88 -2.03 0.31
N ASP A 151 6.90 -1.89 -0.58
CA ASP A 151 5.65 -1.21 -0.24
C ASP A 151 4.47 -1.70 -1.10
N ALA A 152 3.38 -2.06 -0.46
CA ALA A 152 2.14 -2.45 -1.12
C ALA A 152 0.94 -2.36 -0.18
N ALA A 153 -0.21 -2.02 -0.76
CA ALA A 153 -1.50 -2.03 -0.09
C ALA A 153 -2.49 -2.98 -0.76
N PHE A 154 -3.34 -3.61 0.04
CA PHE A 154 -4.45 -4.45 -0.41
C PHE A 154 -5.72 -4.08 0.35
N THR A 155 -6.85 -4.11 -0.34
CA THR A 155 -8.15 -3.88 0.28
C THR A 155 -8.95 -5.18 0.41
N PHE A 156 -9.43 -5.44 1.61
CA PHE A 156 -10.18 -6.63 1.98
C PHE A 156 -11.62 -6.24 2.32
N ALA A 157 -12.58 -7.01 1.83
CA ALA A 157 -13.97 -6.89 2.21
C ALA A 157 -14.40 -8.07 3.07
N PHE A 158 -15.06 -7.76 4.18
CA PHE A 158 -15.82 -8.74 4.94
C PHE A 158 -17.07 -9.16 4.15
N LYS A 159 -17.73 -10.22 4.60
CA LYS A 159 -18.98 -10.67 3.97
C LYS A 159 -20.02 -9.55 4.03
N ASN A 160 -21.01 -9.61 3.14
CA ASN A 160 -22.14 -8.68 3.12
C ASN A 160 -21.76 -7.19 2.97
N ALA A 161 -20.57 -6.86 2.46
CA ALA A 161 -20.16 -5.47 2.18
C ALA A 161 -21.02 -4.80 1.10
N GLY A 162 -21.72 -5.61 0.28
CA GLY A 162 -22.73 -5.17 -0.67
C GLY A 162 -22.19 -4.90 -2.08
N GLU A 163 -23.08 -4.98 -3.07
CA GLU A 163 -22.70 -4.93 -4.49
C GLU A 163 -21.99 -3.64 -4.90
N LYS A 164 -22.36 -2.50 -4.30
CA LYS A 164 -21.72 -1.20 -4.59
C LYS A 164 -20.25 -1.20 -4.16
N VAL A 165 -19.96 -1.82 -3.03
CA VAL A 165 -18.62 -1.95 -2.49
C VAL A 165 -17.81 -2.94 -3.31
N GLU A 166 -18.38 -4.10 -3.64
CA GLU A 166 -17.72 -5.08 -4.51
C GLU A 166 -17.38 -4.48 -5.88
N LYS A 167 -18.29 -3.66 -6.45
CA LYS A 167 -18.02 -2.91 -7.68
C LYS A 167 -16.89 -1.90 -7.50
N LEU A 168 -16.89 -1.13 -6.41
CA LEU A 168 -15.82 -0.18 -6.12
C LEU A 168 -14.46 -0.88 -6.06
N LEU A 169 -14.33 -1.95 -5.28
CA LEU A 169 -13.08 -2.70 -5.13
C LEU A 169 -12.59 -3.29 -6.44
N ARG A 170 -13.50 -3.86 -7.25
CA ARG A 170 -13.16 -4.36 -8.58
C ARG A 170 -12.65 -3.24 -9.49
N VAL A 171 -13.35 -2.11 -9.54
CA VAL A 171 -12.94 -0.97 -10.39
C VAL A 171 -11.61 -0.39 -9.95
N THR A 172 -11.35 -0.29 -8.63
CA THR A 172 -10.06 0.18 -8.12
C THR A 172 -8.92 -0.78 -8.48
N ARG A 173 -9.14 -2.10 -8.41
CA ARG A 173 -8.15 -3.08 -8.85
C ARG A 173 -7.87 -3.00 -10.36
N GLU A 174 -8.92 -2.98 -11.17
CA GLU A 174 -8.78 -2.89 -12.62
C GLU A 174 -8.13 -1.58 -13.06
N SER A 175 -8.35 -0.47 -12.33
CA SER A 175 -7.68 0.80 -12.59
C SER A 175 -6.18 0.70 -12.31
N LEU A 176 -5.77 0.08 -11.20
CA LEU A 176 -4.36 -0.20 -10.90
C LEU A 176 -3.70 -1.01 -12.01
N GLU A 177 -4.32 -2.13 -12.42
CA GLU A 177 -3.79 -3.01 -13.47
C GLU A 177 -3.60 -2.26 -14.80
N ARG A 178 -4.55 -1.37 -15.15
CA ARG A 178 -4.43 -0.48 -16.31
C ARG A 178 -3.28 0.52 -16.16
N GLY A 179 -3.15 1.14 -14.99
CA GLY A 179 -2.04 2.04 -14.69
C GLY A 179 -0.67 1.36 -14.86
N ILE A 180 -0.51 0.17 -14.27
CA ILE A 180 0.71 -0.65 -14.39
C ILE A 180 1.01 -0.98 -15.85
N SER A 181 0.00 -1.29 -16.66
CA SER A 181 0.20 -1.58 -18.09
C SER A 181 0.78 -0.40 -18.89
N MET A 182 0.67 0.83 -18.37
CA MET A 182 1.25 2.04 -18.97
C MET A 182 2.65 2.37 -18.47
N ALA A 183 3.19 1.65 -17.49
CA ALA A 183 4.55 1.84 -16.97
C ALA A 183 5.61 1.23 -17.92
N LEU A 184 5.70 1.77 -19.13
CA LEU A 184 6.54 1.29 -20.23
C LEU A 184 7.60 2.33 -20.60
N VAL A 185 8.73 1.86 -21.15
CA VAL A 185 9.78 2.74 -21.68
C VAL A 185 9.20 3.63 -22.78
N GLY A 186 9.42 4.95 -22.65
CA GLY A 186 8.91 5.96 -23.58
C GLY A 186 7.61 6.63 -23.12
N ASN A 187 6.88 6.03 -22.17
CA ASN A 187 5.71 6.67 -21.56
C ASN A 187 6.12 7.64 -20.45
N ARG A 188 5.18 8.52 -20.09
CA ARG A 188 5.29 9.47 -18.99
C ARG A 188 4.41 9.03 -17.82
N ILE A 189 4.70 9.54 -16.63
CA ILE A 189 3.84 9.36 -15.45
C ILE A 189 2.40 9.85 -15.73
N GLY A 190 2.23 10.88 -16.56
CA GLY A 190 0.92 11.35 -16.99
C GLY A 190 0.10 10.30 -17.75
N ASP A 191 0.72 9.36 -18.47
CA ASP A 191 0.03 8.30 -19.21
C ASP A 191 -0.56 7.27 -18.23
N ILE A 192 0.16 6.97 -17.14
CA ILE A 192 -0.31 6.13 -16.04
C ILE A 192 -1.53 6.79 -15.39
N SER A 193 -1.40 8.06 -14.98
CA SER A 193 -2.50 8.81 -14.36
C SER A 193 -3.71 8.91 -15.28
N HIS A 194 -3.51 9.14 -16.58
CA HIS A 194 -4.58 9.23 -17.56
C HIS A 194 -5.35 7.91 -17.69
N ALA A 195 -4.67 6.77 -17.80
CA ALA A 195 -5.31 5.46 -17.93
C ALA A 195 -6.21 5.15 -16.73
N ILE A 196 -5.74 5.46 -15.52
CA ILE A 196 -6.46 5.25 -14.27
C ILE A 196 -7.66 6.20 -14.20
N GLN A 197 -7.42 7.50 -14.34
CA GLN A 197 -8.47 8.51 -14.20
C GLN A 197 -9.56 8.32 -15.24
N HIS A 198 -9.20 8.02 -16.50
CA HIS A 198 -10.17 7.74 -17.54
C HIS A 198 -11.07 6.55 -17.17
N PHE A 199 -10.48 5.45 -16.69
CA PHE A 199 -11.23 4.26 -16.33
C PHE A 199 -12.14 4.49 -15.11
N CYS A 200 -11.67 5.20 -14.09
CA CYS A 200 -12.47 5.51 -12.91
C CYS A 200 -13.60 6.51 -13.24
N GLU A 201 -13.27 7.68 -13.79
CA GLU A 201 -14.22 8.77 -13.98
C GLU A 201 -15.12 8.57 -15.19
N ARG A 202 -14.57 8.23 -16.36
CA ARG A 202 -15.33 8.20 -17.63
C ARG A 202 -16.06 6.89 -17.85
N VAL A 203 -15.46 5.77 -17.45
CA VAL A 203 -16.04 4.44 -17.69
C VAL A 203 -16.94 4.00 -16.52
N ASN A 204 -16.56 4.29 -15.28
CA ASN A 204 -17.25 3.76 -14.10
C ASN A 204 -17.96 4.80 -13.23
N GLY A 205 -17.71 6.10 -13.44
CA GLY A 205 -18.36 7.19 -12.70
C GLY A 205 -17.86 7.39 -11.26
N TYR A 206 -16.66 6.91 -10.93
CA TYR A 206 -16.02 7.15 -9.63
C TYR A 206 -15.09 8.35 -9.68
N GLY A 207 -14.94 9.04 -8.55
CA GLY A 207 -13.94 10.10 -8.38
C GLY A 207 -12.54 9.54 -8.11
N ILE A 208 -11.53 10.35 -8.41
CA ILE A 208 -10.15 10.14 -7.96
C ILE A 208 -9.88 11.06 -6.78
N VAL A 209 -9.35 10.50 -5.70
CA VAL A 209 -8.90 11.29 -4.54
C VAL A 209 -7.79 12.23 -5.00
N ARG A 210 -7.97 13.51 -4.70
CA ARG A 210 -6.99 14.60 -4.85
C ARG A 210 -7.00 15.37 -3.52
N GLU A 211 -5.92 16.10 -3.26
CA GLU A 211 -5.70 16.91 -2.03
C GLU A 211 -6.97 17.55 -1.44
#